data_AF-A0A4Q5U9K6-F1
#
_entry.id   AF-A0A4Q5U9K6-F1
#
_cell.length_a   1.000
_cell.length_b   1.000
_cell.length_c   1.000
_cell.angle_alpha   90.00
_cell.angle_beta   90.00
_cell.angle_gamma   90.00
#
_symmetry.space_group_name_H-M   'P 1'
#
loop_
_entity.id
_entity.type
_entity.pdbx_description
1 polymer ?
#
loop_
_entity_poly.entity_id
_entity_poly.type
_entity_poly.pdbx_seq_one_letter_code
_entity_poly.pdbx_strand_id
1 'polypeptide(L)'
;MVPAIRDSFNTAFTTEKYQAFIEELSSVHPGALEFRVAETPVFVPKYFTNMMLDACESIVDIIADPKFKELTKNAIPPGLQVPNENS
;
A
#
# COMPACT_ATOMS: atom_id res chain seq x y z
N MET A 1 7.40 13.60 -0.09
CA MET A 1 7.82 13.55 -1.52
C MET A 1 9.23 14.13 -1.64
N VAL A 2 10.04 13.69 -2.61
CA VAL A 2 11.36 14.28 -2.87
C VAL A 2 11.24 15.22 -4.09
N PRO A 3 11.15 16.56 -3.90
CA PRO A 3 10.83 17.48 -5.01
C PRO A 3 11.83 17.40 -6.16
N ALA A 4 13.14 17.39 -5.86
CA ALA A 4 14.19 17.34 -6.87
C ALA A 4 14.09 16.11 -7.81
N ILE A 5 13.71 14.95 -7.27
CA ILE A 5 13.55 13.73 -8.07
C ILE A 5 12.30 13.84 -8.96
N ARG A 6 11.22 14.42 -8.44
CA ARG A 6 10.00 14.67 -9.22
C ARG A 6 10.24 15.64 -10.36
N ASP A 7 10.92 16.75 -10.09
CA ASP A 7 11.24 17.75 -11.09
C ASP A 7 12.11 17.15 -12.19
N SER A 8 13.15 16.40 -11.81
CA SER A 8 14.02 15.69 -12.75
C SER A 8 13.25 14.68 -13.62
N PHE A 9 12.32 13.91 -13.05
CA PHE A 9 11.49 12.97 -13.80
C PHE A 9 10.58 13.70 -14.79
N ASN A 10 9.88 14.74 -14.33
CA ASN A 10 8.95 15.52 -15.13
C ASN A 10 9.64 16.21 -16.31
N THR A 11 10.83 16.77 -16.10
CA THR A 11 11.62 17.39 -17.19
C THR A 11 12.14 16.36 -18.19
N ALA A 12 12.42 15.13 -17.75
CA ALA A 12 12.93 14.06 -18.62
C ALA A 12 11.81 13.25 -19.31
N PHE A 13 10.55 13.51 -18.97
CA PHE A 13 9.39 12.79 -19.50
C PHE A 13 9.18 13.09 -20.98
N THR A 14 8.89 12.05 -21.77
CA THR A 14 8.40 12.18 -23.14
C THR A 14 7.34 11.11 -23.41
N THR A 15 6.41 11.39 -24.30
CA THR A 15 5.33 10.45 -24.68
C THR A 15 5.90 9.14 -25.22
N GLU A 16 7.00 9.20 -25.96
CA GLU A 16 7.66 8.03 -26.57
C GLU A 16 8.22 7.10 -25.50
N LYS A 17 8.85 7.65 -24.45
CA LYS A 17 9.36 6.85 -23.32
C LYS A 17 8.22 6.16 -22.56
N TYR A 18 7.11 6.86 -22.38
CA TYR A 18 5.93 6.30 -21.72
C TYR A 18 5.30 5.17 -22.55
N GLN A 19 5.15 5.38 -23.86
CA GLN A 19 4.59 4.36 -24.75
C GLN A 19 5.48 3.11 -24.80
N ALA A 20 6.81 3.28 -24.90
CA ALA A 20 7.76 2.17 -24.84
C ALA A 20 7.67 1.40 -23.52
N PHE A 21 7.50 2.10 -22.40
CA PHE A 21 7.30 1.47 -21.09
C PHE A 21 6.01 0.64 -21.02
N ILE A 22 4.90 1.15 -21.57
CA ILE A 22 3.63 0.39 -21.63
C ILE A 22 3.76 -0.85 -22.53
N GLU A 23 4.45 -0.74 -23.66
CA GLU A 23 4.73 -1.87 -24.56
C GLU A 23 5.59 -2.94 -23.87
N GLU A 24 6.65 -2.53 -23.18
CA GLU A 24 7.50 -3.44 -22.39
C GLU A 24 6.69 -4.14 -21.31
N LEU A 25 5.89 -3.40 -20.54
CA LEU A 25 5.06 -3.96 -19.48
C LEU A 25 4.01 -4.95 -20.05
N SER A 26 3.44 -4.63 -21.21
CA SER A 26 2.49 -5.50 -21.91
C SER A 26 3.15 -6.74 -22.50
N SER A 27 4.44 -6.67 -22.84
CA SER A 27 5.15 -7.78 -23.49
C SER A 27 5.28 -9.01 -22.59
N VAL A 28 5.38 -8.80 -21.27
CA VAL A 28 5.49 -9.88 -20.28
C VAL A 28 4.15 -10.60 -20.11
N HIS A 29 3.04 -9.85 -20.12
CA HIS A 29 1.69 -10.38 -19.98
C HIS A 29 0.69 -9.67 -20.94
N PRO A 30 0.62 -10.11 -22.21
CA PRO A 30 -0.27 -9.52 -23.20
C PRO A 30 -1.73 -9.56 -22.74
N GLY A 31 -2.38 -8.39 -22.68
CA GLY A 31 -3.78 -8.26 -22.28
C GLY A 31 -4.04 -8.23 -20.76
N ALA A 32 -3.01 -8.35 -19.92
CA ALA A 32 -3.17 -8.38 -18.46
C ALA A 32 -3.21 -7.00 -17.78
N LEU A 33 -2.97 -5.92 -18.54
CA LEU A 33 -3.06 -4.55 -18.03
C LEU A 33 -4.52 -4.09 -17.96
N GLU A 34 -5.28 -4.72 -17.06
CA GLU A 34 -6.65 -4.28 -16.71
C GLU A 34 -6.65 -3.09 -15.74
N PHE A 35 -5.48 -2.73 -15.20
CA PHE A 35 -5.30 -1.61 -14.29
C PHE A 35 -4.58 -0.44 -14.95
N ARG A 36 -4.91 0.78 -14.51
CA ARG A 36 -4.22 1.99 -14.98
C ARG A 36 -2.84 2.08 -14.34
N VAL A 37 -1.83 2.20 -15.18
CA VAL A 37 -0.46 2.48 -14.71
C VAL A 37 -0.36 3.96 -14.37
N ALA A 38 0.17 4.28 -13.19
CA ALA A 38 0.42 5.67 -12.83
C ALA A 38 1.54 6.23 -13.72
N GLU A 39 1.28 7.34 -14.40
CA GLU A 39 2.23 7.98 -15.34
C GLU A 39 3.48 8.53 -14.62
N THR A 40 3.39 8.81 -13.32
CA THR A 40 4.51 9.29 -12.51
C THR A 40 4.75 8.35 -11.32
N PRO A 41 6.00 7.89 -11.11
CA PRO A 41 6.35 7.10 -9.94
C PRO A 41 6.08 7.83 -8.62
N VAL A 42 5.74 7.05 -7.59
CA VAL A 42 5.62 7.56 -6.22
C VAL A 42 7.01 7.58 -5.58
N PHE A 43 7.52 8.78 -5.30
CA PHE A 43 8.79 8.97 -4.60
C PHE A 43 8.56 9.06 -3.09
N VAL A 44 8.89 7.99 -2.38
CA VAL A 44 8.75 7.85 -0.93
C VAL A 44 10.10 8.20 -0.26
N PRO A 45 10.22 9.34 0.46
CA PRO A 45 11.45 9.64 1.19
C PRO A 45 11.68 8.63 2.32
N LYS A 46 12.95 8.35 2.65
CA LYS A 46 13.33 7.37 3.68
C LYS A 46 12.64 7.61 5.04
N TYR A 47 12.53 8.87 5.48
CA TYR A 47 11.86 9.18 6.74
C TYR A 47 10.38 8.78 6.71
N PHE A 48 9.71 8.97 5.57
CA PHE A 48 8.30 8.65 5.41
C PHE A 48 8.09 7.13 5.28
N THR A 49 9.03 6.43 4.62
CA THR A 49 9.06 4.96 4.66
C THR A 49 9.10 4.44 6.09
N ASN A 50 10.00 4.98 6.92
CA ASN A 50 10.08 4.57 8.32
C ASN A 50 8.76 4.84 9.06
N MET A 51 8.15 6.02 8.89
CA MET A 51 6.85 6.32 9.49
C MET A 51 5.75 5.33 9.08
N MET A 52 5.72 4.92 7.80
CA MET A 52 4.76 3.93 7.32
C MET A 52 5.01 2.56 7.96
N LEU A 53 6.27 2.13 8.03
CA LEU A 53 6.65 0.88 8.68
C LEU A 53 6.30 0.90 10.17
N ASP A 54 6.68 1.95 10.90
CA ASP A 54 6.41 2.10 12.33
C ASP A 54 4.89 2.07 12.62
N ALA A 55 4.08 2.69 11.75
CA ALA A 55 2.63 2.64 11.86
C ALA A 55 2.07 1.23 11.62
N CYS A 56 2.58 0.51 10.60
CA CYS A 56 2.20 -0.87 10.34
C CYS A 56 2.57 -1.79 11.51
N GLU A 57 3.80 -1.70 12.02
CA GLU A 57 4.24 -2.47 13.18
C GLU A 57 3.37 -2.18 14.41
N SER A 58 3.07 -0.90 14.68
CA SER A 58 2.19 -0.51 15.78
C SER A 58 0.79 -1.14 15.69
N ILE A 59 0.24 -1.27 14.47
CA ILE A 59 -1.06 -1.93 14.26
C ILE A 59 -0.93 -3.43 14.47
N VAL A 60 0.11 -4.05 13.92
CA VAL A 60 0.36 -5.49 14.04
C VAL A 60 0.57 -5.87 15.50
N ASP A 61 1.34 -5.10 16.26
CA ASP A 61 1.59 -5.33 17.68
C ASP A 61 0.29 -5.38 18.49
N ILE A 62 -0.65 -4.47 18.22
CA ILE A 62 -1.95 -4.46 18.90
C ILE A 62 -2.80 -5.67 18.51
N ILE A 63 -2.84 -6.02 17.22
CA ILE A 63 -3.63 -7.16 16.74
C ILE A 63 -3.06 -8.50 17.25
N ALA A 64 -1.74 -8.61 17.33
CA ALA A 64 -1.05 -9.80 17.80
C ALA A 64 -0.97 -9.90 19.34
N ASP A 65 -1.29 -8.84 20.08
CA ASP A 65 -1.32 -8.86 21.54
C ASP A 65 -2.29 -9.94 22.04
N PRO A 66 -1.89 -10.84 22.95
CA PRO A 66 -2.78 -11.85 23.53
C PRO A 66 -4.06 -11.26 24.18
N LYS A 67 -4.03 -9.99 24.59
CA LYS A 67 -5.15 -9.25 25.17
C LYS A 67 -6.05 -8.59 24.13
N PHE A 68 -5.74 -8.68 22.84
CA PHE A 68 -6.49 -8.01 21.77
C PHE A 68 -8.01 -8.22 21.88
N LYS A 69 -8.46 -9.45 22.21
CA LYS A 69 -9.88 -9.76 22.41
C LYS A 69 -10.51 -8.97 23.55
N GLU A 70 -9.82 -8.86 24.68
CA GLU A 70 -10.30 -8.06 25.81
C GLU A 70 -10.33 -6.56 25.48
N LEU A 71 -9.33 -6.08 24.74
CA LEU A 71 -9.27 -4.69 24.27
C LEU A 71 -10.40 -4.36 23.29
N THR A 72 -10.81 -5.33 22.48
CA THR A 72 -11.81 -5.16 21.41
C THR A 72 -13.19 -5.71 21.75
N LYS A 73 -13.41 -6.24 22.97
CA LYS A 73 -14.70 -6.87 23.36
C LYS A 73 -15.92 -5.97 23.18
N ASN A 74 -15.75 -4.66 23.33
CA ASN A 74 -16.80 -3.67 23.18
C ASN A 74 -17.07 -3.28 21.71
N ALA A 75 -16.23 -3.73 20.76
CA ALA A 75 -16.44 -3.51 19.34
C ALA A 75 -17.51 -4.44 18.75
N ILE A 76 -17.86 -5.54 19.44
CA ILE A 76 -18.93 -6.46 19.04
C ILE A 76 -20.28 -5.92 19.55
N PRO A 77 -21.25 -5.63 18.67
CA PRO A 77 -22.57 -5.18 19.09
C PRO A 77 -23.28 -6.20 20.00
N PRO A 78 -24.13 -5.73 20.94
CA PRO A 78 -24.94 -6.63 21.77
C PRO A 78 -25.78 -7.58 20.91
N GLY A 79 -25.79 -8.87 21.26
CA GLY A 79 -26.55 -9.90 20.55
C GLY A 79 -25.84 -10.58 19.37
N LEU A 80 -24.63 -10.13 19.01
CA LEU A 80 -23.80 -10.76 17.96
C LEU A 80 -22.64 -11.60 18.50
N GLN A 81 -22.62 -11.87 19.81
CA GLN A 81 -21.60 -12.73 20.42
C GLN A 81 -21.87 -14.21 20.08
N VAL A 82 -20.87 -14.89 19.53
CA VAL A 82 -20.99 -16.30 19.14
C VAL A 82 -20.39 -17.19 20.24
N PRO A 83 -21.16 -18.15 20.79
CA PRO A 83 -20.63 -19.12 21.75
C PRO A 83 -19.51 -19.98 21.12
N ASN A 84 -18.47 -20.31 21.89
CA ASN A 84 -17.37 -21.18 21.47
C ASN A 84 -16.59 -20.72 20.22
N GLU A 85 -16.51 -19.41 19.95
CA GLU A 85 -15.77 -18.85 18.80
C GLU A 85 -14.32 -19.35 18.65
N ASN A 86 -13.72 -19.89 19.71
CA ASN A 86 -12.31 -20.32 19.74
C ASN A 86 -12.12 -21.76 20.26
N SER A 87 -13.17 -22.58 20.25
CA SER A 87 -13.05 -24.01 20.58
C SER A 87 -12.39 -24.80 19.47
#